data_AF-A0AB74GSS4-F1
#
_entry.id   AF-A0AB74GSS4-F1
#
_cell.length_a   1.000
_cell.length_b   1.000
_cell.length_c   1.000
_cell.angle_alpha   90.00
_cell.angle_beta   90.00
_cell.angle_gamma   90.00
#
_symmetry.space_group_name_H-M   'P 1'
#
loop_
_entity.id
_entity.type
_entity.pdbx_description
1 polymer ?
#
loop_
_entity_poly.entity_id
_entity_poly.type
_entity_poly.pdbx_seq_one_letter_code
_entity_poly.pdbx_strand_id
1 'polypeptide(L)'
;MTAFPKVALIGPGAIGTTIAAALFERGRAPMVCGRTAHSALVLRTDEGEIVVPGPVYTDPMAIAAPFDLVFVAVKTTPDGGHRPLADGPVFP
;
A
#
# COMPACT_ATOMS: atom_id res chain seq x y z
N MET A 1 -14.70 -0.44 -25.97
CA MET A 1 -14.04 -1.01 -24.77
C MET A 1 -13.57 0.15 -23.93
N THR A 2 -14.14 0.36 -22.74
CA THR A 2 -13.62 1.35 -21.80
C THR A 2 -12.36 0.77 -21.16
N ALA A 3 -11.20 1.38 -21.41
CA ALA A 3 -9.99 1.03 -20.69
C ALA A 3 -10.17 1.35 -19.20
N PHE A 4 -9.81 0.43 -18.31
CA PHE A 4 -9.81 0.71 -16.87
C PHE A 4 -8.65 1.64 -16.54
N PRO A 5 -8.81 2.55 -15.54
CA PRO A 5 -7.72 3.41 -15.12
C PRO A 5 -6.58 2.56 -14.54
N LYS A 6 -5.36 2.90 -14.93
CA LYS A 6 -4.11 2.32 -14.44
C LYS A 6 -3.89 2.80 -13.01
N VAL A 7 -3.88 1.86 -12.06
CA VAL A 7 -3.80 2.15 -10.62
C VAL A 7 -2.43 1.79 -10.07
N ALA A 8 -1.89 2.67 -9.21
CA ALA A 8 -0.79 2.34 -8.32
C ALA A 8 -1.24 2.35 -6.86
N LEU A 9 -0.59 1.53 -6.03
CA LEU A 9 -0.78 1.47 -4.59
C LEU A 9 0.58 1.56 -3.89
N ILE A 10 0.77 2.62 -3.11
CA ILE A 10 1.98 2.86 -2.33
C ILE A 10 1.71 2.45 -0.88
N GLY A 11 2.53 1.54 -0.34
CA GLY A 11 2.42 1.05 1.03
C GLY A 11 1.55 -0.20 1.16
N PRO A 12 2.08 -1.39 0.83
CA PRO A 12 1.39 -2.67 1.02
C PRO A 12 1.42 -3.13 2.48
N GLY A 13 0.99 -2.26 3.39
CA GLY A 13 0.64 -2.64 4.76
C GLY A 13 -0.75 -3.27 4.82
N ALA A 14 -1.33 -3.36 6.02
CA ALA A 14 -2.67 -3.94 6.21
C ALA A 14 -3.72 -3.29 5.29
N ILE A 15 -3.85 -1.96 5.34
CA ILE A 15 -4.82 -1.20 4.52
C ILE A 15 -4.52 -1.35 3.02
N GLY A 16 -3.24 -1.23 2.64
CA GLY A 16 -2.84 -1.34 1.24
C GLY A 16 -3.16 -2.70 0.64
N THR A 17 -2.93 -3.77 1.40
CA THR A 17 -3.28 -5.14 1.00
C THR A 17 -4.78 -5.33 0.87
N THR A 18 -5.60 -4.74 1.75
CA THR A 18 -7.06 -4.76 1.62
C THR A 18 -7.53 -4.09 0.32
N ILE A 19 -6.98 -2.92 -0.01
CA ILE A 19 -7.31 -2.23 -1.27
C ILE A 19 -6.86 -3.05 -2.48
N ALA A 20 -5.65 -3.61 -2.44
CA ALA A 20 -5.12 -4.44 -3.51
C ALA A 20 -5.99 -5.68 -3.76
N ALA A 21 -6.44 -6.35 -2.69
CA ALA A 21 -7.35 -7.50 -2.77
C ALA A 21 -8.70 -7.10 -3.39
N ALA A 22 -9.32 -6.02 -2.92
CA ALA A 22 -10.59 -5.54 -3.45
C ALA A 22 -10.51 -5.17 -4.95
N LEU A 23 -9.37 -4.63 -5.40
CA LEU A 23 -9.12 -4.38 -6.83
C LEU A 23 -8.94 -5.69 -7.60
N PHE A 24 -8.18 -6.64 -7.05
CA PHE A 24 -7.89 -7.92 -7.67
C PHE A 24 -9.14 -8.76 -7.91
N GLU A 25 -10.07 -8.81 -6.94
CA GLU A 25 -11.36 -9.49 -7.07
C GLU A 25 -12.23 -8.91 -8.19
N ARG A 26 -12.00 -7.65 -8.58
CA ARG A 26 -12.67 -7.00 -9.72
C ARG A 26 -11.91 -7.17 -11.04
N GLY A 27 -10.92 -8.06 -11.08
CA GLY A 27 -10.07 -8.29 -12.25
C GLY A 27 -9.09 -7.16 -12.53
N ARG A 28 -8.75 -6.34 -11.51
CA ARG A 28 -7.83 -5.21 -11.65
C ARG A 28 -6.53 -5.50 -10.90
N ALA A 29 -5.40 -5.36 -11.57
CA ALA A 29 -4.08 -5.56 -10.97
C ALA A 29 -3.40 -4.19 -10.76
N PRO A 30 -3.43 -3.62 -9.55
CA PRO A 30 -2.66 -2.40 -9.27
C PRO A 30 -1.16 -2.69 -9.29
N MET A 31 -0.34 -1.73 -9.74
CA MET A 31 1.08 -1.77 -9.45
C MET A 31 1.27 -1.46 -7.96
N VAL A 32 1.90 -2.38 -7.23
CA VAL A 32 2.13 -2.23 -5.79
C VAL A 32 3.56 -1.79 -5.52
N CYS A 33 3.73 -0.68 -4.81
CA CYS A 33 5.03 -0.12 -4.44
C CYS A 33 5.20 -0.13 -2.92
N GLY A 34 6.31 -0.64 -2.41
CA GLY A 34 6.57 -0.77 -0.98
C GLY A 34 8.05 -0.69 -0.62
N ARG A 35 8.37 -0.84 0.68
CA ARG A 35 9.77 -0.90 1.14
C ARG A 35 10.36 -2.30 1.09
N THR A 36 9.53 -3.32 1.26
CA THR A 36 9.94 -4.72 1.30
C THR A 36 9.41 -5.43 0.06
N ALA A 37 10.28 -6.15 -0.64
CA ALA A 37 9.87 -6.96 -1.77
C ALA A 37 9.05 -8.16 -1.29
N HIS A 38 7.89 -8.36 -1.91
CA HIS A 38 7.04 -9.53 -1.70
C HIS A 38 6.61 -10.07 -3.07
N SER A 39 6.61 -11.39 -3.21
CA SER A 39 6.14 -12.08 -4.42
C SER A 39 4.61 -12.09 -4.55
N ALA A 40 3.90 -11.90 -3.43
CA ALA A 40 2.45 -11.77 -3.38
C ALA A 40 2.03 -10.98 -2.12
N LEU A 41 0.85 -10.37 -2.17
CA LEU A 41 0.15 -9.88 -0.99
C LEU A 41 -0.96 -10.87 -0.64
N VAL A 42 -1.17 -11.09 0.66
CA VAL A 42 -2.18 -12.03 1.14
C VAL A 42 -3.12 -11.29 2.08
N LEU A 43 -4.39 -11.18 1.71
CA LEU A 43 -5.45 -10.75 2.61
C LEU A 43 -6.16 -11.97 3.16
N ARG A 44 -6.24 -12.08 4.48
CA ARG A 44 -7.01 -13.11 5.18
C ARG A 44 -8.21 -12.48 5.86
N THR A 45 -9.35 -13.12 5.69
CA THR A 45 -10.64 -12.74 6.28
C THR A 45 -11.30 -14.00 6.84
N ASP A 46 -12.38 -13.85 7.60
CA ASP A 46 -13.16 -14.99 8.08
C ASP A 46 -13.82 -15.77 6.93
N GLU A 47 -13.97 -15.13 5.77
CA GLU A 47 -14.58 -15.69 4.55
C GLU A 47 -13.56 -16.42 3.65
N GLY A 48 -12.26 -16.23 3.91
CA GLY A 48 -11.19 -16.89 3.16
C GLY A 48 -9.94 -16.05 2.94
N GLU A 49 -9.11 -16.50 2.01
CA GLU A 49 -7.82 -15.89 1.66
C GLU A 49 -7.83 -15.38 0.21
N ILE A 50 -7.40 -14.14 0.02
CA ILE A 50 -7.20 -13.53 -1.30
C ILE A 50 -5.69 -13.31 -1.49
N VAL A 51 -5.13 -13.98 -2.51
CA VAL A 51 -3.73 -13.84 -2.90
C VAL A 51 -3.64 -12.92 -4.10
N VAL A 52 -3.08 -11.74 -3.91
CA VAL A 52 -2.78 -10.78 -4.98
C VAL A 52 -1.37 -11.05 -5.47
N PRO A 53 -1.17 -11.42 -6.75
CA PRO A 53 0.16 -11.65 -7.29
C PRO A 53 0.98 -10.36 -7.30
N GLY A 54 2.25 -10.48 -6.90
CA GLY A 54 3.22 -9.38 -6.98
C GLY A 54 3.85 -9.22 -8.36
N PRO A 55 5.04 -8.59 -8.45
CA PRO A 55 5.92 -8.21 -7.34
C PRO A 55 5.49 -6.89 -6.67
N VAL A 56 5.85 -6.74 -5.39
CA VAL A 56 5.95 -5.42 -4.77
C VAL A 56 7.22 -4.73 -5.26
N TYR A 57 7.06 -3.62 -5.98
CA TYR A 57 8.15 -2.81 -6.48
C TYR A 57 8.75 -1.98 -5.35
N THR A 58 10.06 -2.08 -5.17
CA THR A 58 10.81 -1.33 -4.15
C THR A 58 11.67 -0.22 -4.74
N ASP A 59 11.88 -0.23 -6.06
CA ASP A 59 12.65 0.79 -6.79
C ASP A 59 11.70 1.77 -7.51
N PRO A 60 11.63 3.04 -7.09
CA PRO A 60 10.85 4.07 -7.78
C PRO A 60 11.29 4.29 -9.23
N MET A 61 12.56 4.02 -9.57
CA MET A 61 13.10 4.22 -10.92
C MET A 61 12.55 3.19 -11.92
N ALA A 62 11.92 2.11 -11.45
CA ALA A 62 11.23 1.14 -12.30
C ALA A 62 9.91 1.66 -12.89
N ILE A 63 9.42 2.83 -12.46
CA ILE A 63 8.15 3.39 -12.92
C ILE A 63 8.34 4.14 -14.26
N ALA A 64 8.00 3.47 -15.36
CA ALA A 64 8.22 4.00 -16.72
C ALA A 64 7.13 4.94 -17.25
N ALA A 65 5.97 5.03 -16.58
CA ALA A 65 4.82 5.80 -17.07
C ALA A 65 3.88 6.20 -15.92
N PRO A 66 3.14 7.33 -16.05
CA PRO A 66 2.19 7.78 -15.04
C PRO A 66 1.05 6.78 -14.80
N PHE A 67 0.31 7.02 -13.72
CA PHE A 67 -0.90 6.31 -13.32
C PHE A 67 -2.08 7.27 -13.33
N ASP A 68 -3.27 6.76 -13.61
CA ASP A 68 -4.51 7.53 -13.58
C ASP A 68 -5.00 7.75 -12.14
N LEU A 69 -4.67 6.83 -11.23
CA LEU A 69 -5.01 6.89 -9.82
C LEU A 69 -3.89 6.27 -8.97
N VAL A 70 -3.55 6.94 -7.86
CA VAL A 70 -2.58 6.44 -6.88
C VAL A 70 -3.23 6.39 -5.50
N PHE A 71 -3.28 5.19 -4.90
CA PHE A 71 -3.59 5.02 -3.49
C PHE A 71 -2.32 5.16 -2.66
N VAL A 72 -2.34 6.02 -1.65
CA VAL A 72 -1.25 6.17 -0.68
C VAL A 72 -1.72 5.60 0.65
N ALA A 73 -1.24 4.40 0.98
CA ALA A 73 -1.64 3.60 2.14
C ALA A 73 -0.46 3.34 3.10
N VAL A 74 0.49 4.29 3.16
CA VAL A 74 1.59 4.24 4.13
C VAL A 74 1.14 4.75 5.51
N LYS A 75 1.66 4.15 6.58
CA LYS A 75 1.46 4.65 7.95
C LYS A 75 2.23 5.95 8.14
N THR A 76 1.65 6.93 8.84
CA THR A 76 2.28 8.24 9.14
C THR A 76 3.25 8.20 10.32
N THR A 77 3.66 7.02 10.78
CA THR A 77 4.53 6.93 11.96
C THR A 77 5.90 7.54 11.64
N PRO A 78 6.43 8.44 12.47
CA PRO A 78 7.79 8.93 12.30
C PRO A 78 8.73 7.73 12.35
N ASP A 79 9.45 7.46 11.26
CA ASP A 79 10.49 6.45 11.28
C ASP A 79 11.65 6.99 12.12
N GLY A 80 11.63 6.72 13.43
CA GLY A 80 12.72 7.05 14.35
C GLY A 80 12.27 7.44 15.76
N GLY A 81 12.19 6.45 16.67
CA GLY A 81 12.59 6.59 18.08
C GLY A 81 11.96 7.69 18.96
N HIS A 82 10.90 8.38 18.58
CA HIS A 82 10.35 9.41 19.45
C HIS A 82 9.35 8.83 20.45
N ARG A 83 9.81 8.75 21.72
CA ARG A 83 8.94 8.79 22.90
C ARG A 83 7.95 9.96 22.69
N PRO A 84 6.64 9.80 23.00
CA PRO A 84 5.74 10.92 22.98
C PRO A 84 6.32 12.01 23.89
N LEU A 85 6.54 13.19 23.31
CA LEU A 85 6.84 14.39 24.08
C LEU A 85 5.53 14.81 24.75
N ALA A 86 5.18 14.09 25.82
CA ALA A 86 4.12 14.48 26.74
C ALA A 86 4.75 15.02 28.03
N ASP A 87 5.78 15.87 27.89
CA ASP A 87 5.99 16.93 28.86
C ASP A 87 5.15 18.09 28.33
N GLY A 88 3.91 18.17 28.82
CA GLY A 88 3.07 19.34 28.61
C GLY A 88 3.76 20.59 29.19
N PRO A 89 3.38 21.80 28.73
CA PRO A 89 3.98 23.01 29.26
C PRO A 89 3.72 23.11 30.77
N VAL A 90 4.79 23.16 31.56
CA VAL A 90 4.76 23.72 32.90
C VAL A 90 4.54 25.21 32.71
N PHE A 91 3.30 25.67 32.88
CA PHE A 91 2.99 27.08 33.00
C PHE A 91 3.44 27.58 34.39
N PRO A 92 3.96 28.82 34.51
CA PRO A 92 4.36 29.41 35.80
C PRO A 92 3.16 29.65 36.73
#